data_AF-A0A8S2ZUN9-F1
#
_entry.id   AF-A0A8S2ZUN9-F1
#
_cell.length_a   1.000
_cell.length_b   1.000
_cell.length_c   1.000
_cell.angle_alpha   90.00
_cell.angle_beta   90.00
_cell.angle_gamma   90.00
#
_symmetry.space_group_name_H-M   'P 1'
#
loop_
_entity.id
_entity.type
_entity.pdbx_description
1 polymer ?
#
loop_
_entity_poly.entity_id
_entity_poly.type
_entity_poly.pdbx_seq_one_letter_code
_entity_poly.pdbx_strand_id
1 'polypeptide(L)' 'HLKYLGHIVSKEGIRPDPDELTAVREYPVPTKLKAGRTFLGLSSYYRHFIKNYDTIAEPLIALTRCSHFKIFN' A
#
# COMPACT_ATOMS: atom_id res chain seq x y z
N HIS A 1 -14.85 1.59 19.23
CA HIS A 1 -14.04 2.01 18.07
C HIS A 1 -14.92 1.95 16.84
N LEU A 2 -14.74 2.85 15.87
CA LEU A 2 -15.55 2.96 14.65
C LEU A 2 -14.75 2.41 13.47
N LYS A 3 -15.36 1.54 12.66
CA LYS A 3 -14.80 1.14 11.36
C LYS A 3 -15.21 2.15 10.29
N TYR A 4 -14.24 2.73 9.59
CA TYR A 4 -14.47 3.72 8.54
C TYR A 4 -13.36 3.66 7.49
N LEU A 5 -13.72 3.48 6.22
CA LEU A 5 -12.80 3.41 5.07
C LEU A 5 -11.60 2.47 5.32
N GLY A 6 -11.86 1.26 5.83
CA GLY A 6 -10.78 0.29 6.09
C GLY A 6 -9.83 0.65 7.25
N HIS A 7 -10.25 1.58 8.11
CA HIS A 7 -9.56 1.91 9.34
C HIS A 7 -10.46 1.74 10.57
N ILE A 8 -9.83 1.41 11.69
CA ILE A 8 -10.40 1.43 13.02
C ILE A 8 -10.00 2.74 13.69
N VAL A 9 -10.98 3.60 13.94
CA VAL A 9 -10.83 4.88 14.65
C VAL A 9 -11.24 4.69 16.11
N SER A 10 -10.36 5.03 17.03
CA SER A 10 -10.59 4.95 18.47
C SER A 10 -9.96 6.12 19.21
N LYS A 11 -10.15 6.20 20.54
CA LYS A 11 -9.54 7.26 21.35
C LYS A 11 -8.01 7.22 21.33
N GLU A 12 -7.46 6.04 21.07
CA GLU A 12 -6.03 5.75 20.99
C GLU A 12 -5.43 6.09 19.62
N GLY A 13 -6.26 6.42 18.63
CA GLY A 13 -5.83 6.82 17.29
C GLY A 13 -6.50 6.06 16.15
N ILE A 14 -5.87 6.10 14.98
CA ILE A 14 -6.32 5.45 13.74
C ILE A 14 -5.40 4.27 13.46
N ARG A 15 -5.98 3.10 13.17
CA ARG A 15 -5.23 1.90 12.76
C ARG A 15 -5.89 1.26 11.54
N PRO A 16 -5.17 0.54 10.68
CA PRO A 16 -5.78 -0.26 9.62
C PRO A 16 -6.73 -1.31 10.21
N ASP A 17 -7.85 -1.55 9.55
CA ASP A 17 -8.72 -2.69 9.85
C ASP A 17 -7.98 -3.99 9.48
N PRO A 18 -7.78 -4.93 10.41
CA PRO A 18 -7.12 -6.21 10.12
C PRO A 18 -7.78 -6.99 8.97
N ASP A 19 -9.09 -6.84 8.80
CA ASP A 19 -9.84 -7.50 7.73
C ASP A 19 -9.36 -7.00 6.35
N GLU A 20 -9.10 -5.70 6.22
CA GLU A 20 -8.59 -5.10 4.97
C GLU A 20 -7.11 -5.40 4.73
N LEU A 21 -6.33 -5.56 5.80
CA LEU A 21 -4.93 -6.00 5.69
C LEU A 21 -4.82 -7.43 5.13
N THR A 22 -5.88 -8.25 5.28
CA THR A 22 -5.92 -9.60 4.72
C THR A 22 -5.80 -9.55 3.20
N ALA A 23 -6.46 -8.60 2.53
CA ALA A 23 -6.35 -8.43 1.08
C ALA A 23 -4.93 -8.09 0.61
N VAL A 24 -4.16 -7.35 1.41
CA VAL A 24 -2.74 -7.06 1.14
C VAL A 24 -1.88 -8.30 1.37
N ARG A 25 -2.14 -9.03 2.46
CA ARG A 25 -1.37 -10.21 2.87
C ARG A 25 -1.56 -11.40 1.93
N GLU A 26 -2.79 -11.59 1.44
CA GLU A 26 -3.17 -12.68 0.53
C GLU A 26 -2.99 -12.30 -0.94
N TYR A 27 -2.55 -11.06 -1.21
CA TYR A 27 -2.31 -10.63 -2.58
C TYR A 27 -1.27 -11.56 -3.23
N PRO A 28 -1.60 -12.18 -4.39
CA PRO A 28 -0.69 -13.11 -5.04
C PRO A 28 0.58 -12.39 -5.50
N VAL A 29 1.73 -13.08 -5.44
CA VAL A 29 3.02 -12.51 -5.87
C VAL A 29 2.88 -11.98 -7.31
N PRO A 30 3.05 -10.67 -7.54
CA PRO A 30 2.81 -10.09 -8.86
C PRO A 30 3.89 -10.56 -9.85
N THR A 31 3.47 -11.28 -10.89
CA THR A 31 4.37 -11.79 -11.95
C THR A 31 4.42 -10.90 -13.19
N LYS A 32 3.58 -9.86 -13.26
CA LYS A 32 3.46 -8.93 -14.40
C LYS A 32 3.52 -7.48 -13.91
N LEU A 33 4.05 -6.59 -14.75
CA LEU A 33 4.13 -5.15 -14.44
C LEU A 33 2.78 -4.54 -14.04
N LYS A 34 1.68 -4.92 -14.71
CA LYS A 34 0.32 -4.46 -14.37
C LYS A 34 -0.09 -4.88 -12.95
N ALA A 35 0.17 -6.13 -12.57
CA ALA A 35 -0.11 -6.63 -11.22
C ALA A 35 0.77 -5.92 -10.18
N GLY A 36 2.04 -5.65 -10.50
CA GLY A 36 2.94 -4.85 -9.66
C GLY A 36 2.42 -3.43 -9.42
N ARG A 37 1.89 -2.76 -10.46
CA ARG A 37 1.24 -1.44 -10.32
C ARG A 37 -0.01 -1.50 -9.44
N THR A 38 -0.85 -2.51 -9.63
CA THR A 38 -2.05 -2.70 -8.80
C THR A 38 -1.69 -2.93 -7.34
N PHE A 39 -0.71 -3.79 -7.07
CA PHE A 39 -0.22 -4.06 -5.72
C PHE A 39 0.42 -2.82 -5.07
N LEU A 40 1.19 -2.05 -5.84
CA LEU A 40 1.77 -0.79 -5.37
C LEU A 40 0.67 0.20 -4.96
N GLY A 41 -0.39 0.34 -5.77
CA GLY A 41 -1.55 1.17 -5.43
C GLY A 41 -2.23 0.72 -4.13
N LEU A 42 -2.54 -0.58 -4.02
CA LEU A 42 -3.15 -1.17 -2.83
C LEU A 42 -2.31 -0.96 -1.55
N SER A 43 -1.02 -1.26 -1.61
CA SER A 43 -0.12 -1.14 -0.45
C SER A 43 0.16 0.32 -0.08
N SER A 44 0.14 1.25 -1.04
CA SER A 44 0.39 2.67 -0.79
C SER A 44 -0.67 3.34 0.09
N TYR A 45 -1.90 2.79 0.09
CA TYR A 45 -2.99 3.25 0.96
C TYR A 45 -2.62 3.12 2.45
N TYR A 46 -1.83 2.10 2.79
CA TYR A 46 -1.41 1.82 4.17
C TYR A 46 0.00 2.30 4.50
N ARG A 47 0.65 3.08 3.62
CA ARG A 47 2.07 3.48 3.76
C ARG A 47 2.42 4.14 5.10
N HIS A 48 1.49 4.89 5.70
CA HIS A 48 1.70 5.57 6.99
C HIS A 48 1.90 4.59 8.16
N PHE A 49 1.47 3.34 8.01
CA PHE A 49 1.59 2.30 9.01
C PHE A 49 2.76 1.33 8.74
N ILE A 50 3.48 1.52 7.63
CA ILE A 50 4.60 0.67 7.21
C ILE A 50 5.89 1.46 7.36
N LYS A 51 6.71 1.05 8.33
CA LYS A 51 8.02 1.67 8.55
C LYS A 51 8.89 1.51 7.29
N ASN A 52 9.49 2.61 6.83
CA ASN A 52 10.36 2.67 5.65
C ASN A 52 9.67 2.17 4.37
N TYR A 53 8.37 2.43 4.21
CA TYR A 53 7.60 2.02 3.03
C TYR A 53 8.30 2.40 1.72
N ASP A 54 8.78 3.64 1.60
CA ASP A 54 9.40 4.14 0.38
C ASP A 54 10.61 3.28 -0.05
N THR A 55 11.48 2.93 0.90
CA THR A 55 12.64 2.08 0.66
C THR A 55 12.24 0.66 0.23
N ILE A 56 11.18 0.11 0.82
CA ILE A 56 10.68 -1.24 0.52
C ILE A 56 9.98 -1.27 -0.85
N ALA A 57 9.24 -0.21 -1.20
CA ALA A 57 8.48 -0.10 -2.44
C ALA A 57 9.33 0.33 -3.63
N GLU A 58 10.51 0.93 -3.41
CA GLU A 58 11.39 1.46 -4.46
C GLU A 58 11.68 0.46 -5.60
N PRO A 59 11.98 -0.83 -5.36
CA PRO A 59 12.20 -1.79 -6.44
C PRO A 59 10.97 -1.95 -7.35
N LEU A 60 9.76 -1.98 -6.77
CA LEU A 60 8.52 -2.02 -7.55
C LEU A 60 8.26 -0.69 -8.27
N ILE A 61 8.52 0.45 -7.61
CA ILE A 61 8.38 1.77 -8.23
C ILE A 61 9.31 1.87 -9.45
N ALA A 62 10.57 1.47 -9.34
CA ALA A 62 11.53 1.46 -10.44
C ALA A 62 11.04 0.60 -11.62
N LEU A 63 10.49 -0.59 -11.37
CA LEU A 63 9.93 -1.47 -12.41
C LEU A 63 8.69 -0.86 -13.10
N THR A 64 7.92 -0.04 -12.39
CA THR A 64 6.71 0.59 -12.95
C THR A 64 7.00 1.89 -13.72
N ARG A 65 8.16 2.52 -13.49
CA ARG A 65 8.60 3.83 -14.03
C ARG A 65 9.07 3.85 -15.50
N CYS A 66 9.02 2.73 -16.24
CA CYS A 66 9.20 2.76 -17.71
C CYS A 66 8.12 3.57 -18.46
N SER A 67 7.22 4.26 -17.76
CA SER A 67 6.39 5.34 -18.30
C SER A 67 6.45 6.52 -17.32
N HIS A 68 7.27 7.53 -17.65
CA HIS A 68 7.36 8.91 -17.17
C HIS A 68 6.82 9.24 -15.75
N PHE A 69 7.73 9.61 -14.84
CA PHE A 69 7.44 9.95 -13.44
C PHE A 69 7.32 11.47 -13.22
N LYS A 70 6.28 11.89 -12.49
CA LYS A 70 6.27 13.12 -11.68
C LYS A 70 5.38 12.88 -10.45
N ILE A 71 5.92 12.38 -9.33
CA ILE A 71 5.39 12.68 -7.99
C ILE A 71 6.55 12.69 -6.98
N PHE A 72 7.31 13.77 -6.98
CA PHE A 72 7.88 14.40 -5.78
C PHE A 72 8.01 15.89 -6.12
N ASN A 73 7.07 16.69 -5.64
CA ASN A 73 7.12 18.14 -5.47
C ASN A 73 6.24 18.45 -4.26
#